data_AF-A0A355W900-F1
#
_entry.id   AF-A0A355W900-F1
#
_cell.length_a   1.000
_cell.length_b   1.000
_cell.length_c   1.000
_cell.angle_alpha   90.00
_cell.angle_beta   90.00
_cell.angle_gamma   90.00
#
_symmetry.space_group_name_H-M   'P 1'
#
loop_
_entity.id
_entity.type
_entity.pdbx_description
1 polymer ?
#
loop_
_entity_poly.entity_id
_entity_poly.type
_entity_poly.pdbx_seq_one_letter_code
_entity_poly.pdbx_strand_id
1 'polypeptide(L)'
;MGYIKSENHFINILNKTARDTPGINHKKILKAESYIDFIYSKKLTDQFTWDLRENPYLLEEDMLLRWLQQNHSTGDSYIPSGLEHIMTAEFQDEVKQLNDIPGVYSFWSTSKIPLYIGISNNLKERIINSFSERFTKYKKPIYFRYLSTETSMDAALLEIYFIGKLKPSLNRTSKYSDKLTIKIIKEPKFSKPILCNRVIGDTDE
;
A
#
# COMPACT_ATOMS: atom_id res chain seq x y z
N MET A 1 26.96 -15.79 5.61
CA MET A 1 28.24 -15.06 5.54
C MET A 1 27.99 -13.82 4.70
N GLY A 2 27.76 -12.68 5.34
CA GLY A 2 27.22 -11.50 4.66
C GLY A 2 28.23 -10.87 3.72
N TYR A 3 27.86 -10.77 2.44
CA TYR A 3 28.75 -10.33 1.37
C TYR A 3 28.79 -8.78 1.25
N ILE A 4 27.83 -8.10 1.87
CA ILE A 4 27.64 -6.65 1.78
C ILE A 4 28.47 -5.94 2.86
N LYS A 5 29.32 -5.01 2.42
CA LYS A 5 30.36 -4.37 3.25
C LYS A 5 30.02 -2.93 3.65
N SER A 6 29.13 -2.29 2.89
CA SER A 6 28.68 -0.92 3.08
C SER A 6 27.46 -0.64 2.22
N GLU A 7 26.77 0.46 2.49
CA GLU A 7 25.68 0.99 1.66
C GLU A 7 26.14 1.23 0.22
N ASN A 8 27.32 1.83 0.04
CA ASN A 8 27.92 2.01 -1.29
C ASN A 8 28.20 0.67 -1.99
N HIS A 9 28.62 -0.37 -1.27
CA HIS A 9 28.80 -1.70 -1.85
C HIS A 9 27.45 -2.27 -2.34
N PHE A 10 26.38 -2.07 -1.58
CA PHE A 10 25.04 -2.51 -1.96
C PHE A 10 24.51 -1.75 -3.19
N ILE A 11 24.61 -0.41 -3.21
CA ILE A 11 24.21 0.42 -4.36
C ILE A 11 24.96 0.01 -5.62
N ASN A 12 26.26 -0.27 -5.51
CA ASN A 12 27.07 -0.75 -6.63
C ASN A 12 26.56 -2.07 -7.21
N ILE A 13 26.05 -2.98 -6.36
CA ILE A 13 25.43 -4.23 -6.81
C ILE A 13 24.14 -3.94 -7.56
N LEU A 14 23.26 -3.09 -7.03
CA LEU A 14 22.00 -2.72 -7.71
C LEU A 14 22.28 -2.11 -9.09
N ASN A 15 23.19 -1.14 -9.15
CA ASN A 15 23.57 -0.46 -10.40
C ASN A 15 24.19 -1.41 -11.40
N LYS A 16 25.05 -2.33 -10.93
CA LYS A 16 25.66 -3.36 -11.78
C LYS A 16 24.59 -4.29 -12.33
N THR A 17 23.71 -4.82 -11.49
CA THR A 17 22.64 -5.73 -11.94
C THR A 17 21.70 -5.03 -12.92
N ALA A 18 21.30 -3.78 -12.67
CA ALA A 18 20.47 -3.01 -13.60
C ALA A 18 21.12 -2.84 -14.97
N ARG A 19 22.42 -2.56 -15.01
CA ARG A 19 23.18 -2.38 -16.25
C ARG A 19 23.37 -3.70 -17.01
N ASP A 20 23.63 -4.78 -16.28
CA ASP A 20 24.06 -6.05 -16.86
C ASP A 20 22.86 -6.95 -17.21
N THR A 21 21.61 -6.58 -16.86
CA THR A 21 20.39 -7.36 -17.11
C THR A 21 19.71 -6.97 -18.42
N PRO A 22 19.67 -7.86 -19.44
CA PRO A 22 18.95 -7.59 -20.67
C PRO A 22 17.44 -7.53 -20.47
N GLY A 23 16.80 -6.52 -21.07
CA GLY A 23 15.33 -6.39 -21.10
C GLY A 23 14.71 -5.87 -19.80
N ILE A 24 15.51 -5.48 -18.80
CA ILE A 24 15.00 -4.85 -17.58
C ILE A 24 14.40 -3.49 -17.89
N ASN A 25 13.23 -3.19 -17.32
CA ASN A 25 12.58 -1.91 -17.56
C ASN A 25 13.09 -0.85 -16.58
N HIS A 26 14.07 -0.05 -17.01
CA HIS A 26 14.64 1.02 -16.19
C HIS A 26 13.62 2.05 -15.67
N LYS A 27 12.47 2.22 -16.34
CA LYS A 27 11.40 3.11 -15.86
C LYS A 27 10.64 2.55 -14.65
N LYS A 28 10.75 1.24 -14.43
CA LYS A 28 10.18 0.54 -13.28
C LYS A 28 11.17 0.37 -12.13
N ILE A 29 12.43 0.76 -12.30
CA ILE A 29 13.43 0.65 -11.23
C ILE A 29 13.29 1.85 -10.30
N LEU A 30 13.11 1.59 -9.00
CA LEU A 30 13.10 2.64 -7.98
C LEU A 30 14.45 3.35 -7.88
N LYS A 31 14.48 4.49 -7.20
CA LYS A 31 15.75 5.15 -6.90
C LYS A 31 16.54 4.35 -5.86
N ALA A 32 17.86 4.51 -5.84
CA ALA A 32 18.75 3.79 -4.94
C ALA A 32 18.33 3.95 -3.46
N GLU A 33 17.90 5.15 -3.07
CA GLU A 33 17.44 5.46 -1.70
C GLU A 33 16.28 4.57 -1.28
N SER A 34 15.39 4.19 -2.20
CA SER A 34 14.27 3.30 -1.90
C SER A 34 14.74 1.88 -1.53
N TYR A 35 15.80 1.37 -2.17
CA TYR A 35 16.37 0.08 -1.80
C TYR A 35 17.13 0.16 -0.47
N ILE A 36 17.74 1.31 -0.17
CA ILE A 36 18.33 1.52 1.15
C ILE A 36 17.25 1.44 2.22
N ASP A 37 16.15 2.14 2.01
CA ASP A 37 15.03 2.17 2.94
C ASP A 37 14.34 0.81 3.08
N PHE A 38 14.20 0.04 2.00
CA PHE A 38 13.43 -1.22 2.03
C PHE A 38 14.28 -2.44 2.34
N ILE A 39 15.56 -2.45 1.97
CA ILE A 39 16.43 -3.63 2.02
C ILE A 39 17.59 -3.41 2.99
N TYR A 40 18.34 -2.32 2.80
CA TYR A 40 19.58 -2.08 3.55
C TYR A 40 19.31 -1.81 5.03
N SER A 41 18.43 -0.86 5.31
CA SER A 41 18.03 -0.47 6.67
C SER A 41 17.43 -1.64 7.47
N LYS A 42 16.72 -2.54 6.78
CA LYS A 42 16.06 -3.72 7.34
C LYS A 42 16.97 -4.94 7.48
N LYS A 43 18.27 -4.81 7.15
CA LYS A 43 19.26 -5.90 7.19
C LYS A 43 18.88 -7.11 6.33
N LEU A 44 18.18 -6.87 5.21
CA LEU A 44 17.77 -7.90 4.26
C LEU A 44 18.75 -8.07 3.12
N THR A 45 19.85 -7.34 3.15
CA THR A 45 20.80 -7.22 2.05
C THR A 45 21.33 -8.57 1.60
N ASP A 46 21.60 -9.48 2.52
CA ASP A 46 22.15 -10.80 2.17
C ASP A 46 21.12 -11.65 1.41
N GLN A 47 19.89 -11.74 1.93
CA GLN A 47 18.82 -12.50 1.29
C GLN A 47 18.43 -11.86 -0.05
N PHE A 48 18.20 -10.55 -0.06
CA PHE A 48 17.84 -9.82 -1.27
C PHE A 48 18.92 -9.92 -2.35
N THR A 49 20.20 -9.77 -2.00
CA THR A 49 21.27 -9.89 -3.02
C THR A 49 21.48 -11.32 -3.49
N TRP A 50 21.10 -12.34 -2.70
CA TRP A 50 21.06 -13.71 -3.17
C TRP A 50 19.90 -13.89 -4.17
N ASP A 51 18.68 -13.51 -3.80
CA ASP A 51 17.50 -13.62 -4.68
C ASP A 51 17.64 -12.77 -5.95
N LEU A 52 18.28 -11.60 -5.85
CA LEU A 52 18.55 -10.71 -6.99
C LEU A 52 19.50 -11.34 -8.01
N ARG A 53 20.39 -12.25 -7.59
CA ARG A 53 21.24 -13.01 -8.53
C ARG A 53 20.43 -14.04 -9.31
N GLU A 54 19.48 -14.69 -8.65
CA GLU A 54 18.59 -15.68 -9.27
C GLU A 54 17.51 -15.02 -10.13
N ASN A 55 17.04 -13.83 -9.73
CA ASN A 55 16.02 -13.06 -10.43
C ASN A 55 16.37 -11.56 -10.47
N PRO A 56 17.07 -11.10 -11.52
CA PRO A 56 17.45 -9.69 -11.66
C PRO A 56 16.27 -8.72 -11.81
N TYR A 57 15.08 -9.21 -12.20
CA TYR A 57 13.87 -8.40 -12.32
C TYR A 57 13.32 -7.94 -10.96
N LEU A 58 13.89 -8.40 -9.84
CA LEU A 58 13.60 -7.86 -8.51
C LEU A 58 13.98 -6.38 -8.34
N LEU A 59 14.70 -5.77 -9.28
CA LEU A 59 14.88 -4.32 -9.33
C LEU A 59 13.67 -3.59 -9.92
N GLU A 60 12.68 -4.27 -10.50
CA GLU A 60 11.44 -3.62 -10.90
C GLU A 60 10.53 -3.45 -9.68
N GLU A 61 9.92 -2.27 -9.53
CA GLU A 61 9.06 -1.89 -8.41
C GLU A 61 8.01 -2.98 -8.09
N ASP A 62 7.27 -3.43 -9.10
CA ASP A 62 6.24 -4.47 -8.95
C ASP A 62 6.81 -5.79 -8.38
N MET A 63 8.04 -6.14 -8.74
CA MET A 63 8.70 -7.38 -8.36
C MET A 63 9.35 -7.27 -6.98
N LEU A 64 9.99 -6.13 -6.69
CA LEU A 64 10.52 -5.79 -5.38
C LEU A 64 9.41 -5.83 -4.33
N LEU A 65 8.27 -5.21 -4.61
CA LEU A 65 7.14 -5.18 -3.69
C LEU A 65 6.60 -6.59 -3.43
N ARG A 66 6.48 -7.44 -4.47
CA ARG A 66 6.08 -8.85 -4.29
C ARG A 66 7.10 -9.65 -3.48
N TRP A 67 8.39 -9.43 -3.74
CA TRP A 67 9.45 -10.11 -3.01
C TRP A 67 9.46 -9.71 -1.55
N LEU A 68 9.25 -8.42 -1.24
CA LEU A 68 9.09 -7.93 0.11
C LEU A 68 7.89 -8.62 0.78
N GLN A 69 6.74 -8.73 0.11
CA GLN A 69 5.56 -9.42 0.64
C GLN A 69 5.81 -10.90 0.96
N GLN A 70 6.54 -11.61 0.10
CA GLN A 70 6.82 -13.04 0.25
C GLN A 70 7.85 -13.33 1.35
N ASN A 71 8.83 -12.44 1.51
CA ASN A 71 9.93 -12.61 2.47
C ASN A 71 9.70 -11.87 3.80
N HIS A 72 8.62 -11.10 3.92
CA HIS A 72 8.19 -10.45 5.15
C HIS A 72 6.81 -10.93 5.62
N SER A 73 6.74 -12.14 6.17
CA SER A 73 5.70 -12.48 7.15
C SER A 73 6.07 -12.04 8.58
N THR A 74 6.88 -10.99 8.74
CA THR A 74 7.34 -10.50 10.05
C THR A 74 6.76 -9.13 10.36
N GLY A 75 5.57 -9.13 10.96
CA GLY A 75 5.17 -8.35 12.15
C GLY A 75 5.19 -6.82 12.15
N ASP A 76 6.18 -6.15 11.55
CA ASP A 76 6.43 -4.73 11.84
C ASP A 76 6.15 -3.79 10.65
N SER A 77 5.26 -2.83 10.95
CA SER A 77 4.92 -1.57 10.28
C SER A 77 5.82 -1.13 9.12
N TYR A 78 5.48 -1.52 7.88
CA TYR A 78 6.04 -0.87 6.71
C TYR A 78 5.25 0.42 6.41
N ILE A 79 5.79 1.56 6.82
CA ILE A 79 5.42 2.88 6.28
C ILE A 79 6.66 3.36 5.51
N PRO A 80 6.58 3.63 4.19
CA PRO A 80 7.74 4.13 3.46
C PRO A 80 8.25 5.44 4.07
N SER A 81 9.59 5.57 4.17
CA SER A 81 10.26 6.76 4.71
C SER A 81 9.77 8.02 3.97
N GLY A 82 9.43 9.07 4.72
CA GLY A 82 8.83 10.31 4.20
C GLY A 82 7.29 10.39 4.19
N LEU A 83 6.56 9.26 4.31
CA LEU A 83 5.10 9.27 4.53
C LEU A 83 4.69 9.52 5.99
N GLU A 84 5.61 9.27 6.92
CA GLU A 84 5.38 9.35 8.37
C GLU A 84 4.90 10.74 8.81
N HIS A 85 5.40 11.81 8.19
CA HIS A 85 5.01 13.19 8.50
C HIS A 85 3.66 13.61 7.88
N ILE A 86 3.19 12.86 6.88
CA ILE A 86 1.92 13.13 6.20
C ILE A 86 0.78 12.45 6.96
N MET A 87 1.02 11.22 7.42
CA MET A 87 0.00 10.40 8.08
C MET A 87 -0.19 10.76 9.56
N THR A 88 -1.41 10.64 10.07
CA THR A 88 -1.66 10.81 11.52
C THR A 88 -1.22 9.57 12.30
N ALA A 89 -0.87 9.76 13.58
CA ALA A 89 -0.58 8.64 14.48
C ALA A 89 -1.77 7.68 14.62
N GLU A 90 -3.01 8.19 14.74
CA GLU A 90 -4.22 7.37 14.84
C GLU A 90 -4.36 6.43 13.62
N PHE A 91 -4.12 6.95 12.41
CA PHE A 91 -4.18 6.13 11.21
C PHE A 91 -3.08 5.08 11.18
N GLN A 92 -1.86 5.44 11.53
CA GLN A 92 -0.75 4.49 11.58
C GLN A 92 -1.03 3.36 12.57
N ASP A 93 -1.51 3.70 13.77
CA ASP A 93 -1.76 2.72 14.83
C ASP A 93 -2.93 1.80 14.51
N GLU A 94 -4.00 2.31 13.91
CA GLU A 94 -5.10 1.45 13.46
C GLU A 94 -4.62 0.47 12.38
N VAL A 95 -3.93 0.97 11.36
CA VAL A 95 -3.53 0.15 10.20
C VAL A 95 -2.55 -0.96 10.60
N LYS A 96 -1.72 -0.75 11.64
CA LYS A 96 -0.86 -1.80 12.21
C LYS A 96 -1.64 -3.02 12.69
N GLN A 97 -2.83 -2.82 13.26
CA GLN A 97 -3.69 -3.90 13.75
C GLN A 97 -4.33 -4.72 12.62
N LEU A 98 -4.19 -4.29 11.37
CA LEU A 98 -4.81 -4.90 10.18
C LEU A 98 -3.84 -5.77 9.37
N ASN A 99 -2.75 -6.23 10.00
CA ASN A 99 -1.77 -7.12 9.37
C ASN A 99 -2.39 -8.50 9.10
N ASP A 100 -2.24 -9.02 7.88
CA ASP A 100 -2.80 -10.31 7.44
C ASP A 100 -4.32 -10.47 7.66
N ILE A 101 -5.04 -9.34 7.74
CA ILE A 101 -6.50 -9.34 7.82
C ILE A 101 -7.08 -9.13 6.42
N PRO A 102 -7.91 -10.06 5.89
CA PRO A 102 -8.66 -9.84 4.67
C PRO A 102 -9.85 -8.90 4.92
N GLY A 103 -10.23 -8.13 3.90
CA GLY A 103 -11.42 -7.30 3.99
C GLY A 103 -11.52 -6.20 2.94
N VAL A 104 -12.45 -5.28 3.21
CA VAL A 104 -12.74 -4.11 2.38
C VAL A 104 -12.27 -2.85 3.10
N TYR A 105 -11.68 -1.91 2.39
CA TYR A 105 -11.36 -0.58 2.89
C TYR A 105 -11.93 0.52 2.00
N SER A 106 -12.07 1.71 2.56
CA SER A 106 -12.58 2.87 1.86
C SER A 106 -11.92 4.17 2.31
N PHE A 107 -11.75 5.10 1.37
CA PHE A 107 -11.29 6.46 1.60
C PHE A 107 -12.39 7.47 1.29
N TRP A 108 -12.47 8.53 2.10
CA TRP A 108 -13.54 9.51 2.11
C TRP A 108 -13.00 10.92 2.23
N SER A 109 -13.70 11.89 1.66
CA SER A 109 -13.42 13.31 1.90
C SER A 109 -13.98 13.76 3.26
N THR A 110 -13.56 14.94 3.71
CA THR A 110 -14.14 15.66 4.86
C THR A 110 -15.66 15.82 4.77
N SER A 111 -16.21 16.01 3.57
CA SER A 111 -17.65 16.13 3.31
C SER A 111 -18.40 14.80 3.25
N LYS A 112 -17.79 13.69 3.74
CA LYS A 112 -18.37 12.34 3.71
C LYS A 112 -18.69 11.82 2.31
N ILE A 113 -17.92 12.26 1.31
CA ILE A 113 -18.04 11.74 -0.07
C ILE A 113 -17.07 10.56 -0.24
N PRO A 114 -17.52 9.40 -0.74
CA PRO A 114 -16.66 8.25 -0.97
C PRO A 114 -15.70 8.55 -2.13
N LEU A 115 -14.40 8.39 -1.89
CA LEU A 115 -13.35 8.65 -2.87
C LEU A 115 -12.87 7.34 -3.51
N TYR A 116 -12.59 6.32 -2.71
CA TYR A 116 -12.09 5.06 -3.21
C TYR A 116 -12.51 3.90 -2.30
N ILE A 117 -12.75 2.73 -2.88
CA ILE A 117 -13.01 1.47 -2.18
C ILE A 117 -12.11 0.40 -2.79
N GLY A 118 -11.54 -0.45 -1.96
CA GLY A 118 -10.71 -1.57 -2.41
C GLY A 118 -10.75 -2.75 -1.45
N ILE A 119 -10.16 -3.86 -1.87
CA ILE A 119 -9.99 -5.08 -1.07
C ILE A 119 -8.54 -5.49 -0.91
N SER A 120 -8.29 -6.36 0.07
CA SER A 120 -7.02 -7.07 0.23
C SER A 120 -7.20 -8.35 1.05
N ASN A 121 -6.25 -9.27 0.94
CA ASN A 121 -6.01 -10.33 1.92
C ASN A 121 -5.09 -9.86 3.08
N ASN A 122 -4.37 -8.76 2.89
CA ASN A 122 -3.63 -8.05 3.92
C ASN A 122 -3.99 -6.56 3.84
N LEU A 123 -4.92 -6.14 4.70
CA LEU A 123 -5.45 -4.78 4.71
C LEU A 123 -4.36 -3.75 5.01
N LYS A 124 -3.47 -4.01 5.98
CA LYS A 124 -2.39 -3.10 6.39
C LYS A 124 -1.58 -2.60 5.18
N GLU A 125 -0.99 -3.51 4.43
CA GLU A 125 -0.14 -3.14 3.28
C GLU A 125 -0.95 -2.41 2.21
N ARG A 126 -2.15 -2.92 1.90
CA ARG A 126 -2.95 -2.38 0.81
C ARG A 126 -3.45 -0.97 1.12
N ILE A 127 -3.82 -0.68 2.37
CA ILE A 127 -4.27 0.64 2.80
C ILE A 127 -3.13 1.67 2.65
N ILE A 128 -1.93 1.33 3.11
CA ILE A 128 -0.75 2.21 3.03
C ILE A 128 -0.40 2.52 1.57
N ASN A 129 -0.30 1.47 0.73
CA ASN A 129 0.01 1.64 -0.70
C ASN A 129 -1.08 2.45 -1.42
N SER A 130 -2.35 2.13 -1.17
CA SER A 130 -3.46 2.82 -1.79
C SER A 130 -3.53 4.29 -1.40
N PHE A 131 -3.22 4.60 -0.13
CA PHE A 131 -3.11 5.97 0.35
C PHE A 131 -1.96 6.70 -0.34
N SER A 132 -0.77 6.08 -0.39
CA SER A 132 0.42 6.66 -1.00
C SER A 132 0.21 7.02 -2.48
N GLU A 133 -0.33 6.07 -3.25
CA GLU A 133 -0.60 6.20 -4.70
C GLU A 133 -1.57 7.34 -5.03
N ARG A 134 -2.56 7.60 -4.15
CA ARG A 134 -3.71 8.46 -4.47
C ARG A 134 -3.69 9.80 -3.76
N PHE A 135 -3.15 9.84 -2.53
CA PHE A 135 -3.45 10.94 -1.61
C PHE A 135 -2.23 11.69 -1.07
N THR A 136 -1.01 11.24 -1.34
CA THR A 136 0.23 11.95 -0.95
C THR A 136 0.29 13.39 -1.44
N LYS A 137 -0.17 13.64 -2.66
CA LYS A 137 -0.23 14.99 -3.27
C LYS A 137 -1.56 15.70 -3.01
N TYR A 138 -2.48 15.08 -2.29
CA TYR A 138 -3.81 15.59 -2.07
C TYR A 138 -3.81 16.54 -0.88
N LYS A 139 -4.02 17.83 -1.15
CA LYS A 139 -3.96 18.90 -0.14
C LYS A 139 -5.24 19.01 0.69
N LYS A 140 -5.91 17.89 0.98
CA LYS A 140 -7.14 17.85 1.77
C LYS A 140 -7.09 16.70 2.77
N PRO A 141 -7.76 16.81 3.92
CA PRO A 141 -7.87 15.71 4.86
C PRO A 141 -8.65 14.55 4.24
N ILE A 142 -8.12 13.34 4.38
CA ILE A 142 -8.72 12.09 3.92
C ILE A 142 -9.07 11.23 5.13
N TYR A 143 -10.23 10.59 5.09
CA TYR A 143 -10.66 9.65 6.11
C TYR A 143 -10.67 8.23 5.58
N PHE A 144 -10.19 7.29 6.38
CA PHE A 144 -10.19 5.87 6.11
C PHE A 144 -11.27 5.16 6.94
N ARG A 145 -11.82 4.08 6.39
CA ARG A 145 -12.62 3.08 7.11
C ARG A 145 -12.35 1.69 6.53
N TYR A 146 -12.58 0.65 7.33
CA TYR A 146 -12.43 -0.75 6.91
C TYR A 146 -13.52 -1.66 7.45
N LEU A 147 -13.60 -2.85 6.88
CA LEU A 147 -14.44 -3.95 7.30
C LEU A 147 -13.64 -5.24 7.07
N SER A 148 -13.28 -5.93 8.15
CA SER A 148 -12.65 -7.26 8.06
C SER A 148 -13.66 -8.29 7.58
N THR A 149 -13.18 -9.27 6.81
CA THR A 149 -13.97 -10.42 6.39
C THR A 149 -13.29 -11.71 6.84
N GLU A 150 -14.01 -12.83 6.81
CA GLU A 150 -13.41 -14.13 7.09
C GLU A 150 -12.65 -14.65 5.85
N THR A 151 -13.18 -14.37 4.65
CA THR A 151 -12.56 -14.82 3.40
C THR A 151 -12.33 -13.67 2.41
N SER A 152 -11.38 -13.87 1.49
CA SER A 152 -11.17 -12.96 0.36
C SER A 152 -12.36 -12.92 -0.60
N MET A 153 -13.17 -13.99 -0.65
CA MET A 153 -14.37 -14.06 -1.48
C MET A 153 -15.45 -13.11 -0.95
N ASP A 154 -15.66 -13.08 0.37
CA ASP A 154 -16.57 -12.14 1.02
C ASP A 154 -16.13 -10.70 0.76
N ALA A 155 -14.82 -10.42 0.85
CA ALA A 155 -14.28 -9.11 0.54
C ALA A 155 -14.61 -8.70 -0.90
N ALA A 156 -14.40 -9.58 -1.89
CA ALA A 156 -14.69 -9.31 -3.30
C ALA A 156 -16.17 -9.03 -3.55
N LEU A 157 -17.08 -9.80 -2.93
CA LEU A 157 -18.52 -9.56 -3.02
C LEU A 157 -18.91 -8.19 -2.45
N LEU A 158 -18.38 -7.86 -1.27
CA LEU A 158 -18.64 -6.60 -0.59
C LEU A 158 -18.06 -5.40 -1.35
N GLU A 159 -16.90 -5.54 -1.99
CA GLU A 159 -16.30 -4.50 -2.84
C GLU A 159 -17.25 -4.10 -3.97
N ILE A 160 -17.72 -5.08 -4.74
CA ILE A 160 -18.62 -4.86 -5.87
C ILE A 160 -19.91 -4.21 -5.37
N TYR A 161 -20.46 -4.74 -4.26
CA TYR A 161 -21.65 -4.19 -3.62
C TYR A 161 -21.47 -2.71 -3.25
N PHE A 162 -20.40 -2.36 -2.52
CA PHE A 162 -20.18 -1.00 -2.05
C PHE A 162 -19.78 -0.04 -3.17
N ILE A 163 -19.02 -0.47 -4.19
CA ILE A 163 -18.71 0.38 -5.35
C ILE A 163 -19.99 0.69 -6.12
N GLY A 164 -20.83 -0.31 -6.39
CA GLY A 164 -22.10 -0.11 -7.11
C GLY A 164 -23.06 0.80 -6.34
N LYS A 165 -23.12 0.65 -5.01
CA LYS A 165 -23.97 1.45 -4.13
C LYS A 165 -23.49 2.88 -3.94
N LEU A 166 -22.19 3.07 -3.67
CA LEU A 166 -21.61 4.36 -3.24
C LEU A 166 -20.98 5.17 -4.38
N LYS A 167 -20.66 4.51 -5.50
CA LYS A 167 -20.06 5.10 -6.71
C LYS A 167 -18.83 6.01 -6.41
N PRO A 168 -17.84 5.54 -5.63
CA PRO A 168 -16.68 6.33 -5.19
C PRO A 168 -15.90 6.97 -6.35
N SER A 169 -15.59 8.26 -6.29
CA SER A 169 -15.11 9.02 -7.46
C SER A 169 -13.85 8.47 -8.15
N LEU A 170 -12.94 7.82 -7.42
CA LEU A 170 -11.66 7.31 -7.94
C LEU A 170 -11.66 5.83 -8.34
N ASN A 171 -12.71 5.06 -8.06
CA ASN A 171 -12.84 3.72 -8.66
C ASN A 171 -13.15 3.88 -10.15
N ARG A 172 -12.44 3.17 -11.03
CA ARG A 172 -12.68 3.27 -12.50
C ARG A 172 -13.70 2.24 -12.98
N THR A 173 -13.69 1.06 -12.37
CA THR A 173 -14.52 -0.09 -12.73
C THR A 173 -15.69 -0.26 -11.76
N SER A 174 -16.63 -1.14 -12.10
CA SER A 174 -17.75 -1.56 -11.26
C SER A 174 -18.73 -0.45 -10.86
N LYS A 175 -18.62 0.72 -11.51
CA LYS A 175 -19.54 1.86 -11.39
C LYS A 175 -20.67 1.77 -12.42
N TYR A 176 -21.42 0.67 -12.37
CA TYR A 176 -22.53 0.52 -13.29
C TYR A 176 -23.63 1.57 -13.01
N SER A 177 -24.30 2.02 -14.07
CA SER A 177 -25.35 3.04 -14.00
C SER A 177 -26.71 2.46 -13.61
N ASP A 178 -26.85 1.14 -13.72
CA ASP A 178 -28.03 0.38 -13.33
C ASP A 178 -28.24 0.35 -11.80
N LYS A 179 -29.41 -0.13 -11.40
CA LYS A 179 -29.81 -0.23 -9.99
C LYS A 179 -29.34 -1.57 -9.44
N LEU A 180 -28.70 -1.55 -8.27
CA LEU A 180 -28.34 -2.75 -7.54
C LEU A 180 -29.61 -3.51 -7.12
N THR A 181 -29.75 -4.76 -7.56
CA THR A 181 -30.89 -5.64 -7.19
C THR A 181 -30.63 -6.42 -5.92
N ILE A 182 -29.35 -6.67 -5.59
CA ILE A 182 -28.93 -7.38 -4.39
C ILE A 182 -29.13 -6.47 -3.17
N LYS A 183 -29.81 -6.99 -2.14
CA LYS A 183 -29.94 -6.34 -0.83
C LYS A 183 -29.34 -7.25 0.23
N ILE A 184 -28.33 -6.75 0.93
CA ILE A 184 -27.77 -7.44 2.10
C ILE A 184 -28.69 -7.11 3.29
N ILE A 185 -29.38 -8.13 3.82
CA ILE A 185 -30.42 -7.98 4.86
C ILE A 185 -29.86 -7.31 6.12
N LYS A 186 -28.61 -7.65 6.48
CA LYS A 186 -27.86 -7.02 7.56
C LYS A 186 -26.55 -6.51 7.00
N GLU A 187 -26.61 -5.35 6.35
CA GLU A 187 -25.43 -4.75 5.73
C GLU A 187 -24.31 -4.57 6.77
N PRO A 188 -23.11 -5.11 6.50
CA PRO A 188 -21.99 -4.98 7.41
C PRO A 188 -21.53 -3.53 7.45
N LYS A 189 -21.18 -3.06 8.65
CA LYS A 189 -20.79 -1.68 8.88
C LYS A 189 -19.29 -1.55 8.82
N PHE A 190 -18.82 -0.57 8.05
CA PHE A 190 -17.46 -0.09 8.16
C PHE A 190 -17.15 0.38 9.59
N SER A 191 -15.88 0.31 9.96
CA SER A 191 -15.34 0.92 11.17
C SER A 191 -15.62 2.42 11.24
N LYS A 192 -15.36 3.01 12.41
CA LYS A 192 -15.41 4.46 12.59
C LYS A 192 -14.46 5.16 11.58
N PRO A 193 -14.76 6.40 11.16
CA PRO A 193 -13.85 7.18 10.33
C PRO A 193 -12.55 7.47 11.09
N ILE A 194 -11.42 7.28 10.43
CA ILE A 194 -10.07 7.53 10.97
C ILE A 194 -9.38 8.52 10.05
N LEU A 195 -8.80 9.58 10.62
CA LEU A 195 -8.16 10.63 9.83
C LEU A 195 -6.80 10.14 9.30
N CYS A 196 -6.64 10.01 7.99
CA CYS A 196 -5.40 9.51 7.39
C CYS A 196 -4.25 10.49 7.51
N ASN A 197 -4.49 11.77 7.22
CA ASN A 197 -3.46 12.81 7.09
C ASN A 197 -3.88 14.16 7.66
N ARG A 198 -2.91 14.97 8.05
CA ARG A 198 -3.08 16.41 8.28
C ARG A 198 -2.66 17.17 7.03
N VAL A 199 -3.34 18.27 6.73
CA VAL A 199 -2.88 19.20 5.69
C VAL A 199 -1.93 20.18 6.37
N ILE A 200 -0.64 20.11 6.03
CA ILE A 200 0.33 21.11 6.47
C ILE A 200 0.19 22.30 5.53
N GLY A 201 -0.47 23.34 6.02
CA GLY A 201 -0.84 24.54 5.26
C GLY A 201 -2.23 25.05 5.65
N ASP A 202 -2.39 25.41 6.91
CA ASP A 202 -2.54 26.81 7.30
C ASP A 202 -1.65 26.97 8.53
N THR A 203 -0.57 27.73 8.39
CA THR A 203 -0.01 28.40 9.56
C THR A 203 -1.15 29.24 10.14
N ASP A 204 -1.45 29.02 11.42
CA ASP A 204 -2.24 29.97 12.20
C ASP A 204 -1.69 31.38 11.93
N GLU A 205 -2.46 32.20 11.23
CA GLU A 205 -2.39 33.66 11.35
C GLU A 205 -3.06 34.08 12.67
#